data_AF-A0A961GKE8-F1
#
_entry.id   AF-A0A961GKE8-F1
#
_cell.length_a   1.000
_cell.length_b   1.000
_cell.length_c   1.000
_cell.angle_alpha   90.00
_cell.angle_beta   90.00
_cell.angle_gamma   90.00
#
_symmetry.space_group_name_H-M   'P 1'
#
loop_
_entity.id
_entity.type
_entity.pdbx_description
1 polymer ?
#
loop_
_entity_poly.entity_id
_entity_poly.type
_entity_poly.pdbx_seq_one_letter_code
_entity_poly.pdbx_strand_id
1 'polypeptide(L)'
;MGEATVTGIEVIDEDGEVVTDGRRRRGARSREAVVEAMLSLIREGNRRPSSADIAERAGVSVRSVFRHFDDLDSLYALAIERQVAHMAPLLELGELPDALDARIDLLVTRRAGLYEDISPVRHVAERRQA
;
A
#
# COMPACT_ATOMS: atom_id res chain seq x y z
N MET A 1 25.75 43.49 6.39
CA MET A 1 24.41 42.89 6.43
C MET A 1 24.36 41.82 5.37
N GLY A 2 24.77 40.62 5.73
CA GLY A 2 24.72 39.45 4.87
C GLY A 2 23.45 38.69 5.19
N GLU A 3 22.73 38.29 4.16
CA GLU A 3 21.65 37.31 4.26
C GLU A 3 21.95 36.24 3.22
N ALA A 4 22.52 35.13 3.68
CA ALA A 4 22.69 33.92 2.90
C ALA A 4 21.60 32.94 3.32
N THR A 5 20.64 32.81 2.41
CA THR A 5 19.46 31.96 2.42
C THR A 5 19.79 30.48 2.67
N VAL A 6 19.01 29.84 3.55
CA VAL A 6 18.94 28.38 3.69
C VAL A 6 18.49 27.76 2.36
N THR A 7 19.33 26.95 1.73
CA THR A 7 18.93 26.15 0.56
C THR A 7 19.49 24.74 0.65
N GLY A 8 18.58 23.76 0.71
CA GLY A 8 18.72 22.40 0.19
C GLY A 8 19.83 21.51 0.76
N ILE A 9 19.45 20.48 1.52
CA ILE A 9 20.31 19.30 1.71
C ILE A 9 20.28 18.51 0.38
N GLU A 10 21.29 18.71 -0.46
CA GLU A 10 21.51 17.88 -1.64
C GLU A 10 22.05 16.51 -1.20
N VAL A 11 21.28 15.45 -1.44
CA VAL A 11 21.69 14.07 -1.18
C VAL A 11 22.35 13.52 -2.43
N ILE A 12 23.68 13.39 -2.38
CA ILE A 12 24.54 12.83 -3.41
C ILE A 12 24.52 11.30 -3.29
N ASP A 13 24.46 10.58 -4.41
CA ASP A 13 24.60 9.12 -4.42
C ASP A 13 26.07 8.66 -4.41
N GLU A 14 26.30 7.35 -4.37
CA GLU A 14 27.64 6.74 -4.27
C GLU A 14 28.54 7.05 -5.48
N ASP A 15 27.96 7.53 -6.58
CA ASP A 15 28.63 7.88 -7.84
C ASP A 15 28.77 9.40 -8.06
N GLY A 16 28.36 10.24 -7.10
CA GLY A 16 28.58 11.69 -7.15
C GLY A 16 27.54 12.48 -7.95
N GLU A 17 26.40 11.87 -8.32
CA GLU A 17 25.35 12.56 -9.08
C GLU A 17 24.33 13.27 -8.15
N VAL A 18 23.98 14.51 -8.50
CA VAL A 18 22.92 15.27 -7.84
C VAL A 18 21.58 14.63 -8.17
N VAL A 19 21.07 13.79 -7.28
CA VAL A 19 19.77 13.13 -7.44
C VAL A 19 18.66 14.17 -7.29
N THR A 20 18.27 14.75 -8.42
CA THR A 20 17.11 15.65 -8.52
C THR A 20 15.84 14.99 -7.95
N ASP A 21 15.28 15.62 -6.92
CA ASP A 21 14.08 15.21 -6.17
C ASP A 21 12.94 14.70 -7.08
N GLY A 22 12.75 15.32 -8.26
CA GLY A 22 11.75 14.89 -9.24
C GLY A 22 11.87 13.44 -9.74
N ARG A 23 13.07 12.85 -9.80
CA ARG A 23 13.25 11.44 -10.19
C ARG A 23 12.86 10.50 -9.05
N ARG A 24 13.27 10.80 -7.81
CA ARG A 24 12.85 10.07 -6.60
C ARG A 24 11.33 10.13 -6.43
N ARG A 25 10.73 11.31 -6.56
CA ARG A 25 9.28 11.53 -6.46
C ARG A 25 8.49 10.79 -7.55
N ARG A 26 9.04 10.67 -8.77
CA ARG A 26 8.44 9.85 -9.84
C ARG A 26 8.56 8.35 -9.54
N GLY A 27 9.69 7.90 -9.02
CA GLY A 27 9.89 6.51 -8.60
C GLY A 27 8.91 6.10 -7.49
N ALA A 28 8.75 6.95 -6.46
CA ALA A 28 7.82 6.71 -5.37
C ALA A 28 6.36 6.61 -5.86
N ARG A 29 5.91 7.56 -6.69
CA ARG A 29 4.56 7.53 -7.28
C ARG A 29 4.32 6.30 -8.16
N SER A 30 5.32 5.92 -8.97
CA SER A 30 5.23 4.70 -9.78
C SER A 30 5.12 3.46 -8.91
N ARG A 31 5.89 3.38 -7.83
CA ARG A 31 5.84 2.26 -6.88
C ARG A 31 4.47 2.17 -6.20
N GLU A 32 3.90 3.30 -5.77
CA GLU A 32 2.57 3.35 -5.16
C GLU A 32 1.46 2.94 -6.13
N ALA A 33 1.51 3.42 -7.38
CA ALA A 33 0.52 3.06 -8.41
C ALA A 33 0.48 1.55 -8.68
N VAL A 34 1.65 0.89 -8.68
CA VAL A 34 1.77 -0.56 -8.87
C VAL A 34 1.15 -1.33 -7.71
N VAL A 35 1.36 -0.89 -6.45
CA VAL A 35 0.76 -1.52 -5.27
C VAL A 35 -0.76 -1.36 -5.28
N GLU A 36 -1.25 -0.17 -5.57
CA GLU A 36 -2.68 0.11 -5.63
C GLU A 36 -3.37 -0.71 -6.73
N ALA A 37 -2.72 -0.84 -7.90
CA ALA A 37 -3.20 -1.68 -8.98
C ALA A 37 -3.34 -3.15 -8.56
N MET A 38 -2.33 -3.71 -7.87
CA MET A 38 -2.41 -5.07 -7.33
C MET A 38 -3.59 -5.22 -6.36
N LEU A 39 -3.73 -4.32 -5.39
CA LEU A 39 -4.82 -4.37 -4.41
C LEU A 39 -6.20 -4.26 -5.06
N SER A 40 -6.35 -3.38 -6.07
CA SER A 40 -7.60 -3.24 -6.83
C SER A 40 -7.99 -4.52 -7.55
N LEU A 41 -7.03 -5.15 -8.24
CA LEU A 41 -7.26 -6.41 -8.95
C LEU A 41 -7.69 -7.53 -7.98
N ILE A 42 -7.09 -7.58 -6.80
CA ILE A 42 -7.48 -8.53 -5.74
C ILE A 42 -8.89 -8.24 -5.24
N ARG A 43 -9.24 -6.97 -4.99
CA ARG A 43 -10.60 -6.56 -4.59
C ARG A 43 -11.65 -6.92 -5.64
N GLU A 44 -11.30 -6.84 -6.92
CA GLU A 44 -12.16 -7.24 -8.05
C GLU A 44 -12.26 -8.76 -8.24
N GLY A 45 -11.58 -9.56 -7.41
CA GLY A 45 -11.66 -11.01 -7.43
C GLY A 45 -10.57 -11.69 -8.25
N ASN A 46 -9.65 -10.96 -8.88
CA ASN A 46 -8.44 -11.55 -9.44
C ASN A 46 -7.48 -11.91 -8.30
N ARG A 47 -7.55 -13.17 -7.86
CA ARG A 47 -6.80 -13.68 -6.70
C ARG A 47 -5.31 -13.85 -6.96
N ARG A 48 -4.87 -13.85 -8.21
CA ARG A 48 -3.46 -13.96 -8.60
C ARG A 48 -3.16 -13.03 -9.77
N PRO A 49 -3.15 -11.70 -9.55
CA PRO A 49 -2.82 -10.76 -10.61
C PRO A 49 -1.44 -11.06 -11.19
N SER A 50 -1.36 -11.11 -12.52
CA SER A 50 -0.09 -11.25 -13.22
C SER A 50 0.67 -9.91 -13.22
N SER A 51 1.98 -9.93 -13.43
CA SER A 51 2.75 -8.69 -13.59
C SER A 51 2.29 -7.86 -14.78
N ALA A 52 1.71 -8.50 -15.81
CA ALA A 52 1.10 -7.81 -16.95
C ALA A 52 -0.20 -7.10 -16.54
N ASP A 53 -1.11 -7.80 -15.84
CA ASP A 53 -2.38 -7.23 -15.37
C ASP A 53 -2.13 -6.00 -14.49
N ILE A 54 -1.15 -6.12 -13.58
CA ILE A 54 -0.76 -5.05 -12.66
C ILE A 54 -0.17 -3.87 -13.43
N ALA A 55 0.73 -4.13 -14.38
CA ALA A 55 1.36 -3.08 -15.17
C ALA A 55 0.33 -2.31 -16.01
N GLU A 56 -0.58 -3.03 -16.66
CA GLU A 56 -1.69 -2.46 -17.43
C GLU A 56 -2.56 -1.57 -16.54
N ARG A 57 -3.00 -2.07 -15.39
CA ARG A 57 -3.83 -1.32 -14.44
C ARG A 57 -3.13 -0.08 -13.89
N ALA A 58 -1.84 -0.18 -13.61
CA ALA A 58 -1.02 0.92 -13.08
C ALA A 58 -0.62 1.94 -14.17
N GLY A 59 -0.86 1.66 -15.46
CA GLY A 59 -0.44 2.53 -16.56
C GLY A 59 1.07 2.59 -16.75
N VAL A 60 1.79 1.51 -16.40
CA VAL A 60 3.25 1.41 -16.51
C VAL A 60 3.66 0.20 -17.34
N SER A 61 4.94 0.13 -17.74
CA SER A 61 5.45 -1.09 -18.38
C SER A 61 5.78 -2.17 -17.35
N VAL A 62 5.71 -3.45 -17.75
CA VAL A 62 6.15 -4.59 -16.92
C VAL A 62 7.59 -4.44 -16.46
N ARG A 63 8.48 -3.92 -17.32
CA ARG A 63 9.87 -3.59 -16.95
C ARG A 63 9.94 -2.54 -15.83
N SER A 64 9.03 -1.57 -15.80
CA SER A 64 8.98 -0.56 -14.73
C SER A 64 8.55 -1.18 -13.40
N VAL A 65 7.67 -2.17 -13.41
CA VAL A 65 7.29 -2.94 -12.21
C VAL A 65 8.52 -3.63 -11.63
N PHE A 66 9.25 -4.40 -12.44
CA PHE A 66 10.44 -5.14 -11.99
C PHE A 66 11.65 -4.26 -11.62
N ARG A 67 11.62 -2.97 -11.96
CA ARG A 67 12.63 -2.01 -11.46
C ARG A 67 12.37 -1.61 -10.00
N HIS A 68 11.13 -1.74 -9.52
CA HIS A 68 10.73 -1.37 -8.17
C HIS A 68 10.54 -2.57 -7.23
N PHE A 69 10.45 -3.77 -7.80
CA PHE A 69 10.14 -5.02 -7.12
C PHE A 69 10.99 -6.13 -7.72
N ASP A 70 11.75 -6.84 -6.90
CA ASP A 70 12.63 -7.92 -7.35
C ASP A 70 11.81 -9.09 -7.93
N ASP A 71 10.65 -9.35 -7.33
CA ASP A 71 9.69 -10.35 -7.77
C ASP A 71 8.25 -9.97 -7.39
N LEU A 72 7.28 -10.77 -7.86
CA LEU A 72 5.88 -10.57 -7.49
C LEU A 72 5.65 -10.75 -5.98
N ASP A 73 6.39 -11.62 -5.30
CA ASP A 73 6.19 -11.89 -3.87
C ASP A 73 6.55 -10.67 -3.01
N SER A 74 7.58 -9.91 -3.36
CA SER A 74 7.94 -8.64 -2.75
C SER A 74 6.84 -7.58 -2.91
N LEU A 75 6.17 -7.58 -4.07
CA LEU A 75 5.02 -6.71 -4.32
C LEU A 75 3.80 -7.15 -3.49
N TYR A 76 3.54 -8.46 -3.37
CA TYR A 76 2.49 -8.97 -2.51
C TYR A 76 2.73 -8.66 -1.03
N ALA A 77 3.97 -8.82 -0.54
CA ALA A 77 4.33 -8.52 0.84
C ALA A 77 4.04 -7.06 1.17
N LEU A 78 4.46 -6.13 0.31
CA LEU A 78 4.17 -4.71 0.46
C LEU A 78 2.67 -4.39 0.37
N ALA A 79 1.95 -5.04 -0.55
CA ALA A 79 0.51 -4.88 -0.66
C ALA A 79 -0.20 -5.34 0.63
N ILE A 80 0.26 -6.44 1.23
CA ILE A 80 -0.22 -6.93 2.54
C ILE A 80 0.10 -5.93 3.64
N GLU A 81 1.33 -5.44 3.74
CA GLU A 81 1.71 -4.41 4.73
C GLU A 81 0.82 -3.18 4.63
N ARG A 82 0.57 -2.69 3.41
CA ARG A 82 -0.32 -1.55 3.16
C ARG A 82 -1.76 -1.85 3.55
N GLN A 83 -2.24 -3.06 3.26
CA GLN A 83 -3.58 -3.48 3.69
C GLN A 83 -3.69 -3.56 5.21
N VAL A 84 -2.68 -4.09 5.90
CA VAL A 84 -2.63 -4.15 7.37
C VAL A 84 -2.63 -2.75 7.96
N ALA A 85 -1.84 -1.83 7.40
CA ALA A 85 -1.81 -0.43 7.82
C ALA A 85 -3.17 0.26 7.62
N HIS A 86 -3.86 -0.02 6.52
CA HIS A 86 -5.23 0.45 6.27
C HIS A 86 -6.24 -0.14 7.27
N MET A 87 -6.05 -1.39 7.69
CA MET A 87 -6.90 -2.06 8.67
C MET A 87 -6.70 -1.58 10.11
N ALA A 88 -5.49 -1.14 10.48
CA ALA A 88 -5.17 -0.84 11.87
C ALA A 88 -6.15 0.15 12.53
N PRO A 89 -6.52 1.29 11.91
CA PRO A 89 -7.52 2.20 12.49
C PRO A 89 -8.93 1.59 12.59
N LEU A 90 -9.28 0.65 11.71
CA LEU A 90 -10.58 -0.03 11.72
C LEU A 90 -10.69 -1.04 12.88
N LEU A 91 -9.56 -1.47 13.44
CA LEU A 91 -9.52 -2.34 14.62
C LEU A 91 -9.72 -1.57 15.93
N GLU A 92 -9.50 -0.24 15.92
CA GLU A 92 -9.70 0.62 17.07
C GLU A 92 -11.20 0.83 17.32
N LEU A 93 -11.63 0.61 18.56
CA LEU A 93 -13.03 0.79 18.94
C LEU A 93 -13.33 2.25 19.36
N GLY A 94 -12.29 3.05 19.61
CA GLY A 94 -12.44 4.39 20.19
C GLY A 94 -13.02 4.33 21.60
N GLU A 95 -13.68 5.41 22.00
CA GLU A 95 -14.45 5.45 23.25
C GLU A 95 -15.67 4.53 23.15
N LEU A 96 -15.87 3.71 24.18
CA LEU A 96 -16.97 2.76 24.25
C LEU A 96 -18.18 3.41 24.95
N PRO A 97 -19.41 3.19 24.45
CA PRO A 97 -20.62 3.57 25.17
C PRO A 97 -20.72 2.88 26.54
N ASP A 98 -21.41 3.50 27.50
CA ASP A 98 -21.63 2.88 28.83
C ASP A 98 -22.58 1.68 28.78
N ALA A 99 -23.63 1.78 27.94
CA ALA A 99 -24.64 0.73 27.82
C ALA A 99 -24.09 -0.49 27.07
N LEU A 100 -24.33 -1.70 27.62
CA LEU A 100 -23.87 -2.96 27.03
C LEU A 100 -24.37 -3.15 25.59
N ASP A 101 -25.66 -2.89 25.36
CA ASP A 101 -26.27 -3.08 24.03
C ASP A 101 -25.60 -2.17 22.99
N ALA A 102 -25.37 -0.91 23.33
CA ALA A 102 -24.69 0.04 22.45
C ALA A 102 -23.23 -0.36 22.16
N ARG A 103 -22.53 -1.01 23.12
CA ARG A 103 -21.18 -1.55 22.89
C ARG A 103 -21.21 -2.75 21.94
N ILE A 104 -22.20 -3.63 22.10
CA ILE A 104 -22.37 -4.80 21.22
C ILE A 104 -22.64 -4.33 19.79
N ASP A 105 -23.58 -3.40 19.62
CA ASP A 105 -23.93 -2.85 18.30
C ASP A 105 -22.74 -2.18 17.61
N LEU A 106 -21.98 -1.37 18.36
CA LEU A 106 -20.78 -0.71 17.85
C LEU A 106 -19.73 -1.73 17.40
N LEU A 107 -19.47 -2.75 18.23
CA LEU A 107 -18.50 -3.79 17.92
C LEU A 107 -18.93 -4.59 16.68
N VAL A 108 -20.18 -5.06 16.64
CA VAL A 108 -20.71 -5.86 15.51
C VAL A 108 -20.65 -5.06 14.22
N THR A 109 -21.11 -3.80 14.23
CA THR A 109 -21.11 -2.93 13.04
C THR A 109 -19.70 -2.68 12.52
N ARG A 110 -18.75 -2.31 13.39
CA ARG A 110 -17.36 -2.09 12.97
C ARG A 110 -16.69 -3.36 12.47
N ARG A 111 -16.93 -4.50 13.12
CA ARG A 111 -16.34 -5.78 12.70
C ARG A 111 -16.94 -6.28 11.40
N ALA A 112 -18.24 -6.11 11.18
CA ALA A 112 -18.88 -6.44 9.90
C ALA A 112 -18.25 -5.65 8.75
N GLY A 113 -18.15 -4.32 8.88
CA GLY A 113 -17.51 -3.47 7.87
C GLY A 113 -16.04 -3.82 7.62
N LEU A 114 -15.27 -4.07 8.69
CA LEU A 114 -13.90 -4.57 8.56
C LEU A 114 -13.87 -5.87 7.73
N TYR A 115 -14.71 -6.85 8.06
CA TYR A 115 -14.70 -8.15 7.37
C TYR A 115 -15.12 -8.06 5.91
N GLU A 116 -16.06 -7.17 5.57
CA GLU A 116 -16.44 -6.88 4.19
C GLU A 116 -15.27 -6.28 3.40
N ASP A 117 -14.58 -5.30 3.98
CA ASP A 117 -13.44 -4.63 3.35
C ASP A 117 -12.22 -5.55 3.15
N ILE A 118 -11.94 -6.42 4.11
CA ILE A 118 -10.69 -7.22 4.11
C ILE A 118 -10.86 -8.59 3.44
N SER A 119 -12.10 -9.08 3.30
CA SER A 119 -12.39 -10.42 2.75
C SER A 119 -11.66 -10.69 1.42
N PRO A 120 -11.65 -9.79 0.42
CA PRO A 120 -11.00 -10.08 -0.86
C PRO A 120 -9.48 -10.31 -0.74
N VAL A 121 -8.81 -9.58 0.16
CA VAL A 121 -7.35 -9.67 0.35
C VAL A 121 -6.97 -10.83 1.27
N ARG A 122 -7.74 -11.09 2.33
CA ARG A 122 -7.47 -12.16 3.30
C ARG A 122 -7.41 -13.55 2.65
N HIS A 123 -8.29 -13.82 1.69
CA HIS A 123 -8.33 -15.10 0.97
C HIS A 123 -7.06 -15.40 0.15
N VAL A 124 -6.27 -14.37 -0.20
CA VAL A 124 -5.00 -14.53 -0.93
C VAL A 124 -3.86 -14.89 0.03
N ALA A 125 -3.87 -14.36 1.25
CA ALA A 125 -2.83 -14.61 2.26
C ALA A 125 -2.88 -16.03 2.82
N GLU A 126 -4.06 -16.58 3.09
CA GLU A 126 -4.24 -17.88 3.74
C GLU A 126 -3.78 -19.08 2.90
N ARG A 127 -3.64 -18.92 1.57
CA ARG A 127 -3.20 -19.99 0.66
C ARG A 127 -1.72 -19.93 0.27
N ARG A 128 -0.95 -18.95 0.77
CA ARG A 128 0.51 -18.93 0.62
C ARG A 128 1.25 -19.65 1.74
N GLN A 129 0.59 -19.91 2.86
CA GLN A 129 1.15 -20.60 4.03
C GLN A 129 0.87 -22.12 4.05
N ALA A 130 0.21 -22.66 3.03
CA ALA A 130 -0.13 -24.08 2.87
C ALA A 130 0.45 -24.63 1.57
#